data_AF-A0A7W3ZCF6-F1
#
_entry.id   AF-A0A7W3ZCF6-F1
#
_cell.length_a   1.000
_cell.length_b   1.000
_cell.length_c   1.000
_cell.angle_alpha   90.00
_cell.angle_beta   90.00
_cell.angle_gamma   90.00
#
_symmetry.space_group_name_H-M   'P 1'
#
loop_
_entity.id
_entity.type
_entity.pdbx_description
1 polymer ?
#
loop_
_entity_poly.entity_id
_entity_poly.type
_entity_poly.pdbx_seq_one_letter_code
_entity_poly.pdbx_strand_id
1 'polypeptide(L)'
;MALIDYPPNWNGIVEKAKKVDKINPDAISRAGQQFSDAAKRAGDHGQELTNTTKSLAGGVWEGPAADSFLDYVTQITTAGAKVQGHLDEVGKDLTQLSSDLGGIKSKVTEAFNTAKTNIDNRIKTESDKAQKTQAAEAAYANDKSDKKGPPPSPTSAKIISDANEANQKDATAAEQTIDPLLKQADDMVKKSQDLMKTQIEGGYSKVPLPNSDGTIPQSTGGLHTGHGGGGGGGGGHHGGGGGGASGGGGGLGPSGGPPSSPPPGNVQQWIQEAIKALQAAGVNVTDADIKNIWAIIQHESGGNPNAINNWDSNAAAGHPSKGLMQCIDSTFNAHKLPGHDNIYNPVDNIIAGVRYSLDRYGSMSNVPGIAAMAHGGAYRGY
;
A
#
# COMPACT_ATOMS: atom_id res chain seq x y z
N MET A 1 20.83 -24.60 -43.90
CA MET A 1 20.25 -25.82 -43.32
C MET A 1 19.29 -25.39 -42.23
N ALA A 2 18.12 -26.03 -42.07
CA ALA A 2 17.26 -25.73 -40.94
C ALA A 2 18.01 -26.04 -39.63
N LEU A 3 17.99 -25.13 -38.66
CA LEU A 3 18.59 -25.35 -37.35
C LEU A 3 17.54 -25.95 -36.40
N ILE A 4 18.02 -26.68 -35.39
CA ILE A 4 17.18 -27.04 -34.24
C ILE A 4 17.17 -25.82 -33.34
N ASP A 5 15.99 -25.27 -33.07
CA ASP A 5 15.85 -23.99 -32.35
C ASP A 5 14.62 -24.02 -31.44
N TYR A 6 14.46 -22.95 -30.67
CA TYR A 6 13.26 -22.68 -29.91
C TYR A 6 12.04 -22.53 -30.83
N PRO A 7 10.88 -23.06 -30.43
CA PRO A 7 9.66 -22.98 -31.24
C PRO A 7 9.10 -21.55 -31.29
N PRO A 8 8.28 -21.20 -32.29
CA PRO A 8 7.76 -19.85 -32.48
C PRO A 8 7.01 -19.26 -31.26
N ASN A 9 6.34 -20.10 -30.46
CA ASN A 9 5.62 -19.65 -29.26
C ASN A 9 6.51 -19.46 -28.02
N TRP A 10 7.79 -19.83 -28.07
CA TRP A 10 8.68 -19.78 -26.91
C TRP A 10 8.82 -18.39 -26.28
N ASN A 11 8.95 -17.34 -27.11
CA ASN A 11 9.03 -15.96 -26.61
C ASN A 11 7.78 -15.56 -25.82
N GLY A 12 6.59 -16.03 -26.22
CA GLY A 12 5.36 -15.79 -25.46
C GLY A 12 5.42 -16.42 -24.06
N ILE A 13 5.96 -17.64 -23.97
CA ILE A 13 6.15 -18.36 -22.70
C ILE A 13 7.17 -17.63 -21.80
N VAL A 14 8.28 -17.17 -22.37
CA VAL A 14 9.31 -16.38 -21.64
C VAL A 14 8.70 -15.12 -21.03
N GLU A 15 7.92 -14.36 -21.80
CA GLU A 15 7.30 -13.13 -21.31
C GLU A 15 6.23 -13.40 -20.23
N LYS A 16 5.47 -14.50 -20.37
CA LYS A 16 4.54 -14.98 -19.34
C LYS A 16 5.27 -15.32 -18.03
N ALA A 17 6.38 -16.06 -18.09
CA ALA A 17 7.18 -16.41 -16.91
C ALA A 17 7.78 -15.17 -16.22
N LYS A 18 8.32 -14.21 -16.98
CA LYS A 18 8.86 -12.95 -16.43
C LYS A 18 7.80 -12.11 -15.69
N LYS A 19 6.55 -12.10 -16.17
CA LYS A 19 5.46 -11.38 -15.48
C LYS A 19 5.19 -11.95 -14.10
N VAL A 20 5.19 -13.28 -13.99
CA VAL A 20 4.94 -13.99 -12.73
C VAL A 20 6.11 -13.86 -11.76
N ASP A 21 7.34 -13.79 -12.26
CA ASP A 21 8.50 -13.62 -11.40
C ASP A 21 8.51 -12.27 -10.65
N LYS A 22 7.88 -11.24 -11.24
CA LYS A 22 7.71 -9.93 -10.58
C LYS A 22 6.74 -9.94 -9.40
N ILE A 23 5.95 -11.00 -9.24
CA ILE A 23 5.04 -11.13 -8.11
C ILE A 23 5.85 -11.30 -6.82
N ASN A 24 5.51 -10.50 -5.82
CA ASN A 24 6.14 -10.50 -4.49
C ASN A 24 5.11 -10.90 -3.42
N PRO A 25 4.90 -12.20 -3.18
CA PRO A 25 3.98 -12.70 -2.16
C PRO A 25 4.26 -12.09 -0.77
N ASP A 26 5.53 -11.99 -0.37
CA ASP A 26 5.89 -11.47 0.96
C ASP A 26 5.41 -10.03 1.18
N ALA A 27 5.48 -9.19 0.15
CA ALA A 27 4.95 -7.83 0.24
C ALA A 27 3.41 -7.81 0.42
N ILE A 28 2.70 -8.70 -0.29
CA ILE A 28 1.24 -8.84 -0.17
C ILE A 28 0.86 -9.36 1.22
N SER A 29 1.59 -10.37 1.73
CA SER A 29 1.37 -10.91 3.08
C SER A 29 1.59 -9.85 4.16
N ARG A 30 2.65 -9.04 4.06
CA ARG A 30 2.88 -7.92 4.98
C ARG A 30 1.77 -6.88 4.94
N ALA A 31 1.27 -6.55 3.76
CA ALA A 31 0.12 -5.65 3.63
C ALA A 31 -1.13 -6.25 4.31
N GLY A 32 -1.42 -7.54 4.08
CA GLY A 32 -2.51 -8.25 4.74
C GLY A 32 -2.41 -8.22 6.26
N GLN A 33 -1.22 -8.44 6.81
CA GLN A 33 -0.96 -8.33 8.25
C GLN A 33 -1.25 -6.93 8.79
N GLN A 34 -0.85 -5.88 8.07
CA GLN A 34 -1.13 -4.50 8.48
C GLN A 34 -2.64 -4.19 8.51
N PHE A 35 -3.41 -4.73 7.56
CA PHE A 35 -4.87 -4.61 7.57
C PHE A 35 -5.50 -5.33 8.76
N SER A 36 -5.06 -6.56 9.08
CA SER A 36 -5.53 -7.30 10.26
C SER A 36 -5.15 -6.61 11.57
N ASP A 37 -3.93 -6.04 11.66
CA ASP A 37 -3.50 -5.29 12.84
C ASP A 37 -4.32 -4.00 13.01
N ALA A 38 -4.62 -3.30 11.91
CA ALA A 38 -5.48 -2.12 11.92
C ALA A 38 -6.89 -2.47 12.36
N ALA A 39 -7.45 -3.60 11.88
CA ALA A 39 -8.74 -4.11 12.31
C ALA A 39 -8.76 -4.35 13.83
N LYS A 40 -7.75 -5.04 14.36
CA LYS A 40 -7.64 -5.31 15.80
C LYS A 40 -7.63 -4.03 16.63
N ARG A 41 -6.79 -3.06 16.26
CA ARG A 41 -6.72 -1.75 16.95
C ARG A 41 -8.04 -1.00 16.90
N ALA A 42 -8.75 -1.03 15.76
CA ALA A 42 -10.07 -0.42 15.65
C ALA A 42 -11.08 -1.06 16.62
N GLY A 43 -11.03 -2.39 16.77
CA GLY A 43 -11.82 -3.12 17.75
C GLY A 43 -11.50 -2.75 19.19
N ASP A 44 -10.21 -2.69 19.54
CA ASP A 44 -9.74 -2.31 20.88
C ASP A 44 -10.24 -0.90 21.27
N HIS A 45 -10.15 0.08 20.36
CA HIS A 45 -10.68 1.43 20.58
C HIS A 45 -12.21 1.45 20.76
N GLY A 46 -12.95 0.66 19.98
CA GLY A 46 -14.40 0.54 20.12
C GLY A 46 -14.81 -0.03 21.49
N GLN A 47 -14.05 -1.00 22.00
CA GLN A 47 -14.26 -1.58 23.32
C GLN A 47 -13.95 -0.58 24.43
N GLU A 48 -12.83 0.12 24.35
CA GLU A 48 -12.43 1.15 25.32
C GLU A 48 -13.49 2.25 25.42
N LEU A 49 -13.96 2.75 24.27
CA LEU A 49 -15.01 3.76 24.20
C LEU A 49 -16.32 3.27 24.81
N THR A 50 -16.71 2.01 24.54
CA THR A 50 -17.90 1.38 25.13
C THR A 50 -17.78 1.29 26.66
N ASN A 51 -16.62 0.89 27.18
CA ASN A 51 -16.40 0.71 28.61
C ASN A 51 -16.44 2.05 29.36
N THR A 52 -15.77 3.07 28.83
CA THR A 52 -15.81 4.43 29.39
C THR A 52 -17.22 4.98 29.41
N THR A 53 -17.98 4.78 28.34
CA THR A 53 -19.36 5.25 28.22
C THR A 53 -20.30 4.58 29.22
N LYS A 54 -20.15 3.26 29.43
CA LYS A 54 -20.88 2.54 30.48
C LYS A 54 -20.55 3.05 31.88
N SER A 55 -19.31 3.46 32.14
CA SER A 55 -18.92 4.02 33.44
C SER A 55 -19.59 5.37 33.73
N LEU A 56 -19.86 6.18 32.70
CA LEU A 56 -20.60 7.45 32.81
C LEU A 56 -22.11 7.23 33.01
N ALA A 57 -22.67 6.21 32.35
CA ALA A 57 -24.10 5.86 32.44
C ALA A 57 -24.51 5.21 33.77
N GLY A 58 -23.55 4.74 34.58
CA GLY A 58 -23.78 4.02 35.85
C GLY A 58 -24.24 4.89 37.02
N GLY A 59 -25.10 5.89 36.79
CA GLY A 59 -25.65 6.79 37.80
C GLY A 59 -24.84 8.07 38.08
N VAL A 60 -23.77 8.31 37.30
CA VAL A 60 -22.96 9.55 37.41
C VAL A 60 -23.59 10.68 36.59
N TRP A 61 -24.19 10.34 35.44
CA TRP A 61 -24.81 11.30 34.54
C TRP A 61 -26.09 10.73 33.95
N GLU A 62 -27.22 11.37 34.25
CA GLU A 62 -28.57 10.92 33.87
C GLU A 62 -29.39 12.05 33.21
N GLY A 63 -30.37 11.67 32.39
CA GLY A 63 -31.31 12.57 31.73
C GLY A 63 -31.13 12.65 30.21
N PRO A 64 -32.02 13.37 29.49
CA PRO A 64 -32.12 13.30 28.02
C PRO A 64 -30.82 13.65 27.26
N ALA A 65 -29.98 14.53 27.83
CA ALA A 65 -28.68 14.87 27.25
C ALA A 65 -27.65 13.73 27.41
N ALA A 66 -27.70 12.99 28.52
CA ALA A 66 -26.89 11.80 28.73
C ALA A 66 -27.31 10.72 27.74
N ASP A 67 -28.61 10.44 27.64
CA ASP A 67 -29.16 9.45 26.69
C ASP A 67 -28.75 9.75 25.24
N SER A 68 -28.87 11.00 24.81
CA SER A 68 -28.48 11.42 23.45
C SER A 68 -26.99 11.23 23.17
N PHE A 69 -26.14 11.44 24.18
CA PHE A 69 -24.70 11.21 24.07
C PHE A 69 -24.36 9.71 24.05
N LEU A 70 -24.99 8.91 24.91
CA LEU A 70 -24.81 7.46 24.94
C LEU A 70 -25.22 6.82 23.60
N ASP A 71 -26.32 7.30 23.00
CA ASP A 71 -26.78 6.87 21.67
C ASP A 71 -25.77 7.24 20.58
N TYR A 72 -25.23 8.46 20.61
CA TYR A 72 -24.19 8.89 19.67
C TYR A 72 -22.94 8.01 19.77
N VAL A 73 -22.46 7.74 20.99
CA VAL A 73 -21.28 6.88 21.19
C VAL A 73 -21.57 5.45 20.73
N THR A 74 -22.78 4.92 20.94
CA THR A 74 -23.19 3.61 20.44
C THR A 74 -23.18 3.56 18.91
N GLN A 75 -23.57 4.64 18.23
CA GLN A 75 -23.48 4.72 16.77
C GLN A 75 -22.03 4.76 16.28
N ILE A 76 -21.12 5.46 16.99
CA ILE A 76 -19.68 5.44 16.69
C ILE A 76 -19.12 4.03 16.84
N THR A 77 -19.37 3.35 17.95
CA THR A 77 -18.79 2.02 18.20
C THR A 77 -19.35 0.97 17.25
N THR A 78 -20.62 1.09 16.86
CA THR A 78 -21.24 0.25 15.82
C THR A 78 -20.61 0.47 14.45
N ALA A 79 -20.38 1.72 14.07
CA ALA A 79 -19.67 2.06 12.83
C ALA A 79 -18.22 1.53 12.87
N GLY A 80 -17.55 1.64 14.02
CA GLY A 80 -16.21 1.13 14.24
C GLY A 80 -16.11 -0.39 14.11
N ALA A 81 -17.08 -1.14 14.65
CA ALA A 81 -17.14 -2.59 14.50
C ALA A 81 -17.28 -3.04 13.04
N LYS A 82 -18.04 -2.30 12.23
CA LYS A 82 -18.14 -2.55 10.78
C LYS A 82 -16.83 -2.28 10.05
N VAL A 83 -16.12 -1.21 10.43
CA VAL A 83 -14.80 -0.90 9.87
C VAL A 83 -13.78 -1.95 10.26
N GLN A 84 -13.75 -2.38 11.53
CA GLN A 84 -12.95 -3.50 11.98
C GLN A 84 -13.22 -4.75 11.12
N GLY A 85 -14.49 -5.13 10.97
CA GLY A 85 -14.86 -6.34 10.22
C GLY A 85 -14.35 -6.31 8.78
N HIS A 86 -14.53 -5.18 8.09
CA HIS A 86 -14.06 -5.03 6.72
C HIS A 86 -12.53 -5.05 6.60
N LEU A 87 -11.81 -4.37 7.50
CA LEU A 87 -10.34 -4.40 7.52
C LEU A 87 -9.81 -5.82 7.77
N ASP A 88 -10.46 -6.59 8.65
CA ASP A 88 -10.09 -7.97 8.92
C ASP A 88 -10.34 -8.88 7.71
N GLU A 89 -11.46 -8.70 7.00
CA GLU A 89 -11.74 -9.37 5.73
C GLU A 89 -10.69 -9.08 4.66
N VAL A 90 -10.31 -7.81 4.47
CA VAL A 90 -9.24 -7.41 3.54
C VAL A 90 -7.90 -8.03 3.93
N GLY A 91 -7.56 -8.02 5.23
CA GLY A 91 -6.31 -8.61 5.73
C GLY A 91 -6.23 -10.12 5.48
N LYS A 92 -7.33 -10.84 5.70
CA LYS A 92 -7.44 -12.28 5.42
C LYS A 92 -7.35 -12.57 3.92
N ASP A 93 -8.05 -11.80 3.09
CA ASP A 93 -8.02 -11.96 1.63
C ASP A 93 -6.62 -11.74 1.06
N LEU A 94 -5.92 -10.68 1.47
CA LEU A 94 -4.53 -10.42 1.04
C LEU A 94 -3.56 -11.51 1.50
N THR A 95 -3.74 -12.05 2.71
CA THR A 95 -2.92 -13.16 3.22
C THR A 95 -3.13 -14.42 2.37
N GLN A 96 -4.38 -14.73 2.03
CA GLN A 96 -4.71 -15.86 1.15
C GLN A 96 -4.18 -15.64 -0.28
N LEU A 97 -4.39 -14.45 -0.84
CA LEU A 97 -3.89 -14.05 -2.16
C LEU A 97 -2.38 -14.22 -2.27
N SER A 98 -1.64 -13.80 -1.24
CA SER A 98 -0.19 -14.01 -1.16
C SER A 98 0.17 -15.50 -1.29
N SER A 99 -0.49 -16.37 -0.51
CA SER A 99 -0.23 -17.81 -0.55
C SER A 99 -0.50 -18.41 -1.94
N ASP A 100 -1.66 -18.08 -2.52
CA ASP A 100 -2.09 -18.62 -3.81
C ASP A 100 -1.19 -18.14 -4.96
N LEU A 101 -0.85 -16.85 -4.97
CA LEU A 101 0.07 -16.29 -5.97
C LEU A 101 1.49 -16.85 -5.83
N GLY A 102 1.96 -17.11 -4.61
CA GLY A 102 3.22 -17.83 -4.37
C GLY A 102 3.21 -19.23 -4.97
N GLY A 103 2.09 -19.96 -4.78
CA GLY A 103 1.89 -21.29 -5.37
C GLY A 103 1.88 -21.26 -6.91
N ILE A 104 1.17 -20.29 -7.50
CA ILE A 104 1.15 -20.08 -8.96
C ILE A 104 2.55 -19.75 -9.48
N LYS A 105 3.28 -18.85 -8.79
CA LYS A 105 4.64 -18.49 -9.17
C LYS A 105 5.56 -19.70 -9.23
N SER A 106 5.48 -20.57 -8.24
CA SER A 106 6.25 -21.83 -8.23
C SER A 106 5.91 -22.71 -9.44
N LYS A 107 4.62 -22.97 -9.68
CA LYS A 107 4.16 -23.85 -10.78
C LYS A 107 4.54 -23.31 -12.17
N VAL A 108 4.38 -22.01 -12.40
CA VAL A 108 4.78 -21.36 -13.67
C VAL A 108 6.29 -21.48 -13.88
N THR A 109 7.07 -21.25 -12.83
CA THR A 109 8.53 -21.36 -12.87
C THR A 109 8.98 -22.79 -13.19
N GLU A 110 8.34 -23.78 -12.56
CA GLU A 110 8.63 -25.20 -12.80
C GLU A 110 8.31 -25.62 -14.25
N ALA A 111 7.11 -25.26 -14.75
CA ALA A 111 6.69 -25.55 -16.11
C ALA A 111 7.65 -24.92 -17.15
N PHE A 112 8.02 -23.65 -16.93
CA PHE A 112 8.97 -22.94 -17.78
C PHE A 112 10.36 -23.60 -17.78
N ASN A 113 10.92 -23.85 -16.60
CA ASN A 113 12.27 -24.42 -16.47
C ASN A 113 12.36 -25.84 -17.03
N THR A 114 11.29 -26.63 -16.89
CA THR A 114 11.20 -27.99 -17.44
C THR A 114 11.25 -27.95 -18.96
N ALA A 115 10.39 -27.16 -19.60
CA ALA A 115 10.40 -27.02 -21.06
C ALA A 115 11.72 -26.42 -21.57
N LYS A 116 12.26 -25.41 -20.86
CA LYS A 116 13.55 -24.79 -21.21
C LYS A 116 14.68 -25.81 -21.20
N THR A 117 14.79 -26.58 -20.12
CA THR A 117 15.84 -27.59 -19.96
C THR A 117 15.74 -28.67 -21.04
N ASN A 118 14.52 -29.14 -21.32
CA ASN A 118 14.28 -30.13 -22.37
C ASN A 118 14.69 -29.61 -23.74
N ILE A 119 14.28 -28.39 -24.10
CA ILE A 119 14.59 -27.77 -25.38
C ILE A 119 16.10 -27.48 -25.50
N ASP A 120 16.74 -26.91 -24.47
CA ASP A 120 18.18 -26.63 -24.47
C ASP A 120 19.01 -27.90 -24.66
N ASN A 121 18.65 -28.97 -23.93
CA ASN A 121 19.32 -30.26 -24.07
C ASN A 121 19.16 -30.81 -25.48
N ARG A 122 17.97 -30.70 -26.07
CA ARG A 122 17.67 -31.21 -27.41
C ARG A 122 18.39 -30.42 -28.50
N ILE A 123 18.40 -29.08 -28.39
CA ILE A 123 19.20 -28.20 -29.25
C ILE A 123 20.66 -28.63 -29.22
N LYS A 124 21.22 -28.94 -28.04
CA LYS A 124 22.60 -29.39 -27.93
C LYS A 124 22.82 -30.78 -28.54
N THR A 125 22.10 -31.79 -28.07
CA THR A 125 22.40 -33.20 -28.41
C THR A 125 22.00 -33.57 -29.83
N GLU A 126 20.83 -33.13 -30.29
CA GLU A 126 20.35 -33.48 -31.63
C GLU A 126 21.03 -32.63 -32.71
N SER A 127 21.53 -31.43 -32.39
CA SER A 127 22.35 -30.66 -33.35
C SER A 127 23.68 -31.35 -33.62
N ASP A 128 24.37 -31.83 -32.57
CA ASP A 128 25.61 -32.58 -32.72
C ASP A 128 25.40 -33.84 -33.57
N LYS A 129 24.29 -34.55 -33.34
CA LYS A 129 23.91 -35.74 -34.09
C LYS A 129 23.56 -35.42 -35.55
N ALA A 130 22.81 -34.34 -35.79
CA ALA A 130 22.46 -33.89 -37.14
C ALA A 130 23.72 -33.49 -37.94
N GLN A 131 24.67 -32.78 -37.32
CA GLN A 131 25.93 -32.40 -37.95
C GLN A 131 26.78 -33.62 -38.33
N LYS A 132 26.92 -34.59 -37.42
CA LYS A 132 27.64 -35.85 -37.71
C LYS A 132 26.97 -36.64 -38.83
N THR A 133 25.64 -36.70 -38.82
CA THR A 133 24.86 -37.38 -39.87
C THR A 133 25.02 -36.67 -41.21
N GLN A 134 25.01 -35.34 -41.24
CA GLN A 134 25.23 -34.56 -42.45
C GLN A 134 26.62 -34.80 -43.04
N ALA A 135 27.66 -34.88 -42.19
CA ALA A 135 29.00 -35.22 -42.64
C ALA A 135 29.06 -36.63 -43.25
N ALA A 136 28.37 -37.62 -42.65
CA ALA A 136 28.27 -38.97 -43.19
C ALA A 136 27.48 -39.03 -44.52
N GLU A 137 26.40 -38.26 -44.65
CA GLU A 137 25.63 -38.11 -45.89
C GLU A 137 26.50 -37.51 -47.00
N ALA A 138 27.27 -36.47 -46.70
CA ALA A 138 28.20 -35.86 -47.64
C ALA A 138 29.32 -36.83 -48.06
N ALA A 139 29.85 -37.63 -47.13
CA ALA A 139 30.84 -38.66 -47.43
C ALA A 139 30.26 -39.75 -48.35
N TYR A 140 29.05 -40.25 -48.06
CA TYR A 140 28.35 -41.23 -48.88
C TYR A 140 28.02 -40.70 -50.29
N ALA A 141 27.67 -39.42 -50.41
CA ALA A 141 27.39 -38.79 -51.70
C ALA A 141 28.65 -38.62 -52.57
N ASN A 142 29.82 -38.48 -51.95
CA ASN A 142 31.10 -38.27 -52.63
C ASN A 142 31.89 -39.57 -52.90
N ASP A 143 31.43 -40.72 -52.40
CA ASP A 143 32.03 -42.03 -52.69
C ASP A 143 31.81 -42.40 -54.16
N LYS A 144 32.92 -42.56 -54.90
CA LYS A 144 32.94 -42.92 -56.33
C LYS A 144 33.01 -44.43 -56.57
N SER A 145 33.15 -45.24 -55.53
CA SER A 145 33.00 -46.69 -55.63
C SER A 145 31.50 -47.04 -55.68
N ASP A 146 31.12 -48.15 -56.32
CA ASP A 146 29.72 -48.63 -56.33
C ASP A 146 29.20 -48.71 -54.88
N LYS A 147 28.44 -47.68 -54.46
CA LYS A 147 28.06 -47.33 -53.08
C LYS A 147 27.88 -48.56 -52.19
N LYS A 148 28.92 -48.94 -51.44
CA LYS A 148 28.89 -50.13 -50.59
C LYS A 148 28.08 -49.85 -49.32
N GLY A 149 26.79 -50.16 -49.37
CA GLY A 149 25.88 -50.16 -48.22
C GLY A 149 24.73 -49.14 -48.30
N PRO A 150 23.74 -49.26 -47.40
CA PRO A 150 22.62 -48.33 -47.35
C PRO A 150 23.07 -46.92 -46.93
N PRO A 151 22.39 -45.86 -47.39
CA PRO A 151 22.67 -44.49 -46.96
C PRO A 151 22.44 -44.32 -45.44
N PRO A 152 23.06 -43.29 -44.81
CA PRO A 152 22.80 -42.96 -43.41
C PRO A 152 21.29 -42.83 -43.11
N SER A 153 20.84 -43.46 -42.03
CA SER A 153 19.44 -43.43 -41.59
C SER A 153 19.37 -43.37 -40.06
N PRO A 154 18.56 -42.46 -39.46
CA PRO A 154 17.78 -41.42 -40.12
C PRO A 154 18.65 -40.34 -40.79
N THR A 155 18.07 -39.56 -41.71
CA THR A 155 18.78 -38.43 -42.34
C THR A 155 18.97 -37.27 -41.38
N SER A 156 19.93 -36.39 -41.65
CA SER A 156 20.16 -35.16 -40.89
C SER A 156 18.89 -34.30 -40.84
N ALA A 157 18.17 -34.18 -41.97
CA ALA A 157 16.89 -33.48 -42.06
C ALA A 157 15.79 -34.09 -41.18
N LYS A 158 15.71 -35.43 -41.10
CA LYS A 158 14.74 -36.12 -40.23
C LYS A 158 15.04 -35.87 -38.75
N ILE A 159 16.31 -35.91 -38.35
CA ILE A 159 16.75 -35.59 -36.99
C ILE A 159 16.33 -34.16 -36.61
N ILE A 160 16.58 -33.18 -37.49
CA ILE A 160 16.21 -31.78 -37.26
C ILE A 160 14.69 -31.61 -37.15
N SER A 161 13.93 -32.24 -38.05
CA SER A 161 12.46 -32.17 -38.04
C SER A 161 11.87 -32.75 -36.76
N ASP A 162 12.34 -33.93 -36.34
CA ASP A 162 11.83 -34.61 -35.14
C ASP A 162 12.17 -33.82 -33.86
N ALA A 163 13.37 -33.24 -33.80
CA ALA A 163 13.78 -32.41 -32.69
C ALA A 163 12.94 -31.13 -32.59
N ASN A 164 12.66 -30.46 -33.71
CA ASN A 164 11.81 -29.28 -33.74
C ASN A 164 10.34 -29.61 -33.41
N GLU A 165 9.82 -30.76 -33.84
CA GLU A 165 8.48 -31.22 -33.43
C GLU A 165 8.41 -31.50 -31.92
N ALA A 166 9.44 -32.12 -31.34
CA ALA A 166 9.53 -32.34 -29.91
C ALA A 166 9.65 -31.01 -29.13
N ASN A 167 10.42 -30.03 -29.63
CA ASN A 167 10.51 -28.70 -29.04
C ASN A 167 9.15 -28.00 -29.04
N GLN A 168 8.40 -28.08 -30.14
CA GLN A 168 7.04 -27.53 -30.22
C GLN A 168 6.10 -28.19 -29.19
N LYS A 169 6.20 -29.51 -29.00
CA LYS A 169 5.39 -30.24 -28.01
C LYS A 169 5.67 -29.76 -26.58
N ASP A 170 6.93 -29.64 -26.18
CA ASP A 170 7.28 -29.16 -24.84
C ASP A 170 6.83 -27.73 -24.59
N ALA A 171 7.03 -26.83 -25.56
CA ALA A 171 6.58 -25.45 -25.43
C ALA A 171 5.05 -25.37 -25.33
N THR A 172 4.34 -26.16 -26.13
CA THR A 172 2.86 -26.22 -26.08
C THR A 172 2.38 -26.76 -24.72
N ALA A 173 3.04 -27.79 -24.16
CA ALA A 173 2.70 -28.32 -22.85
C ALA A 173 2.94 -27.31 -21.72
N ALA A 174 4.05 -26.56 -21.78
CA ALA A 174 4.32 -25.47 -20.86
C ALA A 174 3.27 -24.37 -20.96
N GLU A 175 2.91 -23.96 -22.18
CA GLU A 175 1.87 -22.95 -22.42
C GLU A 175 0.50 -23.38 -21.88
N GLN A 176 0.08 -24.63 -22.14
CA GLN A 176 -1.15 -25.21 -21.62
C GLN A 176 -1.20 -25.26 -20.08
N THR A 177 -0.04 -25.30 -19.43
CA THR A 177 0.07 -25.26 -17.98
C THR A 177 0.05 -23.82 -17.47
N ILE A 178 0.79 -22.91 -18.12
CA ILE A 178 1.01 -21.54 -17.65
C ILE A 178 -0.24 -20.67 -17.85
N ASP A 179 -0.92 -20.78 -18.99
CA ASP A 179 -2.07 -19.91 -19.32
C ASP A 179 -3.24 -19.97 -18.33
N PRO A 180 -3.74 -21.15 -17.92
CA PRO A 180 -4.80 -21.21 -16.92
C PRO A 180 -4.34 -20.69 -15.55
N LEU A 181 -3.07 -20.86 -15.18
CA LEU A 181 -2.51 -20.35 -13.93
C LEU A 181 -2.45 -18.81 -13.93
N LEU A 182 -2.08 -18.19 -15.05
CA LEU A 182 -2.11 -16.73 -15.19
C LEU A 182 -3.53 -16.19 -15.07
N LYS A 183 -4.48 -16.83 -15.74
CA LYS A 183 -5.89 -16.45 -15.63
C LYS A 183 -6.39 -16.56 -14.19
N GLN A 184 -6.03 -17.63 -13.49
CA GLN A 184 -6.37 -17.80 -12.08
C GLN A 184 -5.77 -16.69 -11.22
N ALA A 185 -4.51 -16.30 -11.45
CA ALA A 185 -3.87 -15.19 -10.75
C ALA A 185 -4.62 -13.87 -10.97
N ASP A 186 -4.98 -13.54 -12.22
CA ASP A 186 -5.72 -12.33 -12.57
C ASP A 186 -7.11 -12.29 -11.90
N ASP A 187 -7.83 -13.42 -11.90
CA ASP A 187 -9.15 -13.53 -11.26
C ASP A 187 -9.06 -13.32 -9.74
N MET A 188 -8.02 -13.85 -9.08
CA MET A 188 -7.80 -13.66 -7.64
C MET A 188 -7.44 -12.21 -7.30
N VAL A 189 -6.57 -11.57 -8.10
CA VAL A 189 -6.23 -10.15 -7.92
C VAL A 189 -7.46 -9.28 -8.11
N LYS A 190 -8.30 -9.56 -9.11
CA LYS A 190 -9.54 -8.82 -9.35
C LYS A 190 -10.51 -8.95 -8.16
N LYS A 191 -10.70 -10.16 -7.65
CA LYS A 191 -11.55 -10.40 -6.46
C LYS A 191 -11.06 -9.59 -5.25
N SER A 192 -9.74 -9.57 -5.02
CA SER A 192 -9.14 -8.78 -3.94
C SER A 192 -9.35 -7.28 -4.14
N GLN A 193 -9.18 -6.79 -5.37
CA GLN A 193 -9.47 -5.38 -5.71
C GLN A 193 -10.93 -5.01 -5.51
N ASP A 194 -11.87 -5.89 -5.82
CA ASP A 194 -13.29 -5.63 -5.65
C ASP A 194 -13.66 -5.58 -4.16
N LEU A 195 -13.06 -6.45 -3.33
CA LEU A 195 -13.18 -6.36 -1.87
C LEU A 195 -12.66 -5.02 -1.34
N MET A 196 -11.45 -4.61 -1.74
CA MET A 196 -10.86 -3.33 -1.30
C MET A 196 -11.64 -2.09 -1.74
N LYS A 197 -12.41 -2.16 -2.82
CA LYS A 197 -13.27 -1.05 -3.30
C LYS A 197 -14.63 -1.00 -2.61
N THR A 198 -14.99 -2.04 -1.87
CA THR A 198 -16.32 -2.15 -1.27
C THR A 198 -16.46 -1.08 -0.19
N GLN A 199 -17.49 -0.24 -0.33
CA GLN A 199 -17.79 0.76 0.70
C GLN A 199 -18.32 0.09 1.97
N ILE A 200 -17.87 0.58 3.11
CA ILE A 200 -18.33 0.11 4.42
C ILE A 200 -19.69 0.73 4.69
N GLU A 201 -20.76 -0.02 4.44
CA GLU A 201 -22.13 0.46 4.61
C GLU A 201 -22.47 0.71 6.10
N GLY A 202 -22.74 1.97 6.43
CA GLY A 202 -22.94 2.40 7.81
C GLY A 202 -21.66 2.46 8.64
N GLY A 203 -20.50 2.65 8.00
CA GLY A 203 -19.26 3.07 8.65
C GLY A 203 -19.34 4.53 9.14
N TYR A 204 -18.19 5.11 9.52
CA TYR A 204 -18.14 6.43 10.18
C TYR A 204 -18.81 7.57 9.40
N SER A 205 -18.88 7.48 8.07
CA SER A 205 -19.55 8.47 7.20
C SER A 205 -21.06 8.58 7.41
N LYS A 206 -21.67 7.67 8.18
CA LYS A 206 -23.10 7.64 8.49
C LYS A 206 -23.42 7.93 9.95
N VAL A 207 -22.43 8.25 10.78
CA VAL A 207 -22.66 8.62 12.19
C VAL A 207 -23.05 10.11 12.24
N PRO A 208 -24.32 10.46 12.55
CA PRO A 208 -24.75 11.84 12.74
C PRO A 208 -24.11 12.45 14.00
N LEU A 209 -23.82 13.74 13.97
CA LEU A 209 -23.39 14.48 15.16
C LEU A 209 -24.49 14.47 16.24
N PRO A 210 -24.14 14.53 17.53
CA PRO A 210 -25.11 14.84 18.57
C PRO A 210 -25.74 16.21 18.23
N ASN A 211 -27.07 16.25 18.13
CA ASN A 211 -27.85 17.45 17.80
C ASN A 211 -27.50 18.09 16.45
N SER A 212 -27.76 17.35 15.38
CA SER A 212 -27.66 17.86 14.00
C SER A 212 -28.56 19.06 13.65
N ASP A 213 -29.39 19.53 14.59
CA ASP A 213 -30.23 20.73 14.51
C ASP A 213 -29.64 21.97 15.24
N GLY A 214 -28.49 21.81 15.91
CA GLY A 214 -27.85 22.90 16.66
C GLY A 214 -28.57 23.30 17.95
N THR A 215 -29.53 22.50 18.44
CA THR A 215 -30.15 22.79 19.74
C THR A 215 -29.27 22.26 20.87
N ILE A 216 -28.85 23.16 21.77
CA ILE A 216 -28.20 22.76 23.03
C ILE A 216 -29.32 22.23 23.95
N PRO A 217 -29.22 21.02 24.54
CA PRO A 217 -30.22 20.54 25.48
C PRO A 217 -30.34 21.54 26.64
N GLN A 218 -31.54 22.12 26.81
CA GLN A 218 -31.83 23.17 27.79
C GLN A 218 -31.75 22.70 29.26
N SER A 219 -31.42 21.43 29.49
CA SER A 219 -31.20 20.87 30.82
C SER A 219 -30.11 19.81 30.74
N THR A 220 -28.90 20.17 31.18
CA THR A 220 -27.97 19.18 31.74
C THR A 220 -28.59 18.82 33.08
N GLY A 221 -29.22 17.64 33.21
CA GLY A 221 -29.77 17.17 34.48
C GLY A 221 -28.69 17.24 35.55
N GLY A 222 -28.67 18.35 36.28
CA GLY A 222 -27.63 18.64 37.25
C GLY A 222 -27.84 17.74 38.46
N LEU A 223 -26.72 17.27 39.02
CA LEU A 223 -26.67 16.62 40.33
C LEU A 223 -27.20 17.60 41.39
N HIS A 224 -28.51 17.57 41.67
CA HIS A 224 -29.07 18.22 42.85
C HIS A 224 -28.86 17.28 44.04
N THR A 225 -27.74 17.43 44.73
CA THR A 225 -27.64 16.96 46.12
C THR A 225 -28.49 17.89 46.99
N GLY A 226 -29.45 17.31 47.69
CA GLY A 226 -30.25 18.00 48.70
C GLY A 226 -29.37 18.62 49.79
N HIS A 227 -29.78 19.80 50.24
CA HIS A 227 -29.21 20.63 51.30
C HIS A 227 -28.66 19.90 52.54
N GLY A 228 -27.52 20.36 53.05
CA GLY A 228 -27.09 20.05 54.43
C GLY A 228 -25.68 20.49 54.83
N GLY A 229 -25.47 21.79 55.09
CA GLY A 229 -24.64 22.30 56.20
C GLY A 229 -23.10 22.23 56.17
N GLY A 230 -22.48 23.42 56.10
CA GLY A 230 -21.51 23.87 57.13
C GLY A 230 -20.01 23.58 56.97
N GLY A 231 -19.24 24.63 56.68
CA GLY A 231 -18.05 25.00 57.48
C GLY A 231 -16.64 24.62 57.01
N GLY A 232 -15.92 25.61 56.45
CA GLY A 232 -14.61 26.04 56.97
C GLY A 232 -13.29 25.42 56.45
N GLY A 233 -12.50 26.24 55.74
CA GLY A 233 -11.12 26.58 56.17
C GLY A 233 -9.90 25.99 55.43
N GLY A 234 -9.11 26.89 54.81
CA GLY A 234 -7.64 26.83 54.59
C GLY A 234 -7.10 25.83 53.57
N GLY A 235 -6.17 26.10 52.66
CA GLY A 235 -5.06 27.06 52.61
C GLY A 235 -3.73 26.29 52.47
N GLY A 236 -2.87 26.66 51.51
CA GLY A 236 -1.42 26.41 51.63
C GLY A 236 -0.73 25.57 50.55
N HIS A 237 0.35 26.14 50.02
CA HIS A 237 1.31 25.65 49.02
C HIS A 237 2.25 24.51 49.50
N HIS A 238 2.90 23.83 48.56
CA HIS A 238 4.36 23.58 48.40
C HIS A 238 4.56 22.41 47.41
N GLY A 239 5.28 22.57 46.29
CA GLY A 239 6.73 22.30 46.14
C GLY A 239 6.93 20.87 45.59
N GLY A 240 7.76 20.52 44.61
CA GLY A 240 8.93 21.13 43.96
C GLY A 240 9.93 19.99 43.64
N GLY A 241 10.56 20.03 42.46
CA GLY A 241 11.74 19.23 42.08
C GLY A 241 11.46 17.91 41.32
N GLY A 242 12.19 17.51 40.28
CA GLY A 242 13.40 18.04 39.65
C GLY A 242 14.27 16.89 39.08
N GLY A 243 14.87 17.09 37.89
CA GLY A 243 16.01 16.34 37.32
C GLY A 243 15.67 15.01 36.64
N GLY A 244 15.87 14.81 35.33
CA GLY A 244 17.16 14.70 34.60
C GLY A 244 17.32 13.21 34.18
N ALA A 245 17.71 12.76 32.99
CA ALA A 245 18.64 13.23 31.95
C ALA A 245 18.26 12.55 30.61
N SER A 246 18.23 13.26 29.48
CA SER A 246 19.31 13.33 28.46
C SER A 246 19.85 11.98 27.97
N GLY A 247 19.45 11.58 26.76
CA GLY A 247 20.16 10.64 25.88
C GLY A 247 19.93 11.05 24.43
N GLY A 248 21.00 11.46 23.73
CA GLY A 248 20.97 12.28 22.52
C GLY A 248 20.40 11.64 21.24
N GLY A 249 19.83 12.50 20.40
CA GLY A 249 19.50 12.24 19.00
C GLY A 249 19.92 13.42 18.15
N GLY A 250 21.23 13.58 17.93
CA GLY A 250 21.75 14.57 17.00
C GLY A 250 21.36 14.21 15.56
N GLY A 251 20.70 15.13 14.85
CA GLY A 251 20.39 15.01 13.42
C GLY A 251 18.97 15.33 12.97
N LEU A 252 18.03 15.60 13.90
CA LEU A 252 16.59 15.74 13.57
C LEU A 252 16.11 17.19 13.40
N GLY A 253 16.98 18.19 13.34
CA GLY A 253 16.58 19.60 13.24
C GLY A 253 15.79 20.15 14.44
N PRO A 254 15.33 21.43 14.40
CA PRO A 254 14.71 22.11 15.54
C PRO A 254 13.42 21.47 16.05
N SER A 255 12.65 20.80 15.19
CA SER A 255 11.36 20.20 15.56
C SER A 255 11.48 18.80 16.21
N GLY A 256 12.68 18.22 16.29
CA GLY A 256 12.90 16.92 16.94
C GLY A 256 12.18 15.73 16.28
N GLY A 257 12.07 14.64 17.03
CA GLY A 257 11.39 13.40 16.61
C GLY A 257 9.87 13.43 16.79
N PRO A 258 9.13 12.52 16.12
CA PRO A 258 7.67 12.47 16.17
C PRO A 258 7.14 12.14 17.57
N PRO A 259 5.90 12.55 17.89
CA PRO A 259 5.22 12.13 19.10
C PRO A 259 5.04 10.60 19.15
N SER A 260 5.00 10.04 20.36
CA SER A 260 4.97 8.59 20.61
C SER A 260 3.68 7.89 20.16
N SER A 261 2.63 8.64 19.83
CA SER A 261 1.35 8.13 19.30
C SER A 261 0.96 8.86 18.02
N PRO A 262 0.45 8.15 16.98
CA PRO A 262 -0.11 8.80 15.80
C PRO A 262 -1.35 9.61 16.19
N PRO A 263 -1.54 10.80 15.61
CA PRO A 263 -2.74 11.61 15.81
C PRO A 263 -3.99 10.87 15.28
N PRO A 264 -5.16 11.02 15.94
CA PRO A 264 -6.40 10.39 15.50
C PRO A 264 -6.90 10.98 14.15
N GLY A 265 -7.53 10.14 13.34
CA GLY A 265 -8.11 10.51 12.03
C GLY A 265 -7.57 9.68 10.88
N ASN A 266 -8.04 9.96 9.66
CA ASN A 266 -7.51 9.38 8.43
C ASN A 266 -7.06 10.48 7.45
N VAL A 267 -6.19 10.12 6.51
CA VAL A 267 -5.60 11.04 5.53
C VAL A 267 -6.65 11.90 4.83
N GLN A 268 -7.80 11.34 4.49
CA GLN A 268 -8.88 12.09 3.83
C GLN A 268 -9.47 13.18 4.72
N GLN A 269 -9.71 12.90 6.01
CA GLN A 269 -10.20 13.88 6.98
C GLN A 269 -9.19 15.01 7.17
N TRP A 270 -7.90 14.69 7.33
CA TRP A 270 -6.85 15.69 7.50
C TRP A 270 -6.68 16.58 6.26
N ILE A 271 -6.81 16.04 5.05
CA ILE A 271 -6.82 16.84 3.81
C ILE A 271 -8.03 17.79 3.80
N GLN A 272 -9.22 17.31 4.16
CA GLN A 272 -10.43 18.14 4.16
C GLN A 272 -10.36 19.25 5.21
N GLU A 273 -9.84 18.96 6.40
CA GLU A 273 -9.61 19.95 7.45
C GLU A 273 -8.57 20.99 7.02
N ALA A 274 -7.47 20.56 6.41
CA ALA A 274 -6.44 21.44 5.89
C ALA A 274 -6.97 22.35 4.77
N ILE A 275 -7.75 21.82 3.82
CA ILE A 275 -8.39 22.63 2.76
C ILE A 275 -9.32 23.68 3.36
N LYS A 276 -10.14 23.32 4.36
CA LYS A 276 -11.01 24.28 5.04
C LYS A 276 -10.20 25.40 5.71
N ALA A 277 -9.13 25.04 6.41
CA ALA A 277 -8.24 26.02 7.05
C ALA A 277 -7.56 26.94 6.01
N LEU A 278 -7.10 26.39 4.89
CA LEU A 278 -6.50 27.13 3.78
C LEU A 278 -7.50 28.08 3.11
N GLN A 279 -8.74 27.62 2.85
CA GLN A 279 -9.81 28.45 2.29
C GLN A 279 -10.19 29.58 3.24
N ALA A 280 -10.30 29.31 4.54
CA ALA A 280 -10.56 30.33 5.55
C ALA A 280 -9.44 31.38 5.62
N ALA A 281 -8.20 30.98 5.31
CA ALA A 281 -7.05 31.87 5.21
C ALA A 281 -6.92 32.58 3.84
N GLY A 282 -7.88 32.41 2.93
CA GLY A 282 -7.88 33.06 1.61
C GLY A 282 -6.93 32.43 0.59
N VAL A 283 -6.41 31.22 0.85
CA VAL A 283 -5.59 30.49 -0.11
C VAL A 283 -6.49 29.86 -1.18
N ASN A 284 -6.13 30.03 -2.44
CA ASN A 284 -6.90 29.51 -3.57
C ASN A 284 -6.70 27.99 -3.72
N VAL A 285 -7.42 27.22 -2.91
CA VAL A 285 -7.51 25.75 -2.97
C VAL A 285 -8.96 25.31 -3.07
N THR A 286 -9.20 24.25 -3.84
CA THR A 286 -10.54 23.73 -4.12
C THR A 286 -10.62 22.24 -3.81
N ASP A 287 -11.84 21.71 -3.73
CA ASP A 287 -12.06 20.27 -3.54
C ASP A 287 -11.44 19.42 -4.68
N ALA A 288 -11.19 20.02 -5.85
CA ALA A 288 -10.49 19.35 -6.95
C ALA A 288 -9.03 18.99 -6.60
N ASP A 289 -8.41 19.75 -5.68
CA ASP A 289 -7.03 19.54 -5.24
C ASP A 289 -6.89 18.37 -4.27
N ILE A 290 -8.00 17.87 -3.69
CA ILE A 290 -7.99 16.73 -2.75
C ILE A 290 -7.29 15.52 -3.36
N LYS A 291 -7.57 15.21 -4.63
CA LYS A 291 -6.98 14.05 -5.32
C LYS A 291 -5.47 14.21 -5.51
N ASN A 292 -5.02 15.42 -5.81
CA ASN A 292 -3.60 15.73 -6.01
C ASN A 292 -2.85 15.67 -4.68
N ILE A 293 -3.41 16.26 -3.62
CA ILE A 293 -2.83 16.22 -2.27
C ILE A 293 -2.77 14.78 -1.75
N TRP A 294 -3.84 13.99 -1.96
CA TRP A 294 -3.86 12.59 -1.58
C TRP A 294 -2.79 11.76 -2.30
N ALA A 295 -2.64 11.97 -3.62
CA ALA A 295 -1.62 11.27 -4.40
C ALA A 295 -0.20 11.62 -3.93
N ILE A 296 0.07 12.89 -3.64
CA ILE A 296 1.33 13.33 -3.03
C ILE A 296 1.57 12.59 -1.71
N ILE A 297 0.63 12.63 -0.76
CA ILE A 297 0.79 12.02 0.56
C ILE A 297 1.07 10.52 0.45
N GLN A 298 0.39 9.81 -0.45
CA GLN A 298 0.64 8.39 -0.65
C GLN A 298 2.03 8.10 -1.18
N HIS A 299 2.59 8.95 -2.04
CA HIS A 299 3.94 8.76 -2.55
C HIS A 299 5.03 9.24 -1.60
N GLU A 300 4.79 10.32 -0.84
CA GLU A 300 5.78 10.94 0.04
C GLU A 300 5.92 10.22 1.39
N SER A 301 4.78 9.83 2.00
CA SER A 301 4.78 9.26 3.36
C SER A 301 4.00 7.96 3.49
N GLY A 302 3.33 7.50 2.42
CA GLY A 302 2.40 6.38 2.49
C GLY A 302 1.22 6.64 3.44
N GLY A 303 0.93 7.90 3.76
CA GLY A 303 -0.09 8.30 4.74
C GLY A 303 0.36 8.29 6.19
N ASN A 304 1.66 8.15 6.47
CA ASN A 304 2.19 8.16 7.85
C ASN A 304 2.55 9.59 8.31
N PRO A 305 1.83 10.19 9.27
CA PRO A 305 2.12 11.54 9.76
C PRO A 305 3.42 11.65 10.57
N ASN A 306 3.98 10.51 10.98
CA ASN A 306 5.27 10.42 11.69
C ASN A 306 6.43 10.03 10.76
N ALA A 307 6.22 10.05 9.43
CA ALA A 307 7.27 9.71 8.47
C ALA A 307 8.45 10.69 8.58
N ILE A 308 9.67 10.16 8.61
CA ILE A 308 10.92 10.92 8.55
C ILE A 308 11.80 10.31 7.47
N ASN A 309 12.21 11.13 6.50
CA ASN A 309 13.23 10.75 5.53
C ASN A 309 14.63 11.04 6.10
N ASN A 310 15.42 9.99 6.34
CA ASN A 310 16.79 10.10 6.87
C ASN A 310 17.88 9.79 5.83
N TRP A 311 17.54 9.60 4.55
CA TRP A 311 18.47 9.06 3.54
C TRP A 311 18.85 10.04 2.42
N ASP A 312 18.20 11.21 2.36
CA ASP A 312 18.44 12.22 1.33
C ASP A 312 19.51 13.27 1.72
N SER A 313 19.83 14.18 0.78
CA SER A 313 20.83 15.24 1.01
C SER A 313 20.43 16.21 2.12
N ASN A 314 19.13 16.36 2.38
CA ASN A 314 18.62 17.24 3.44
C ASN A 314 18.81 16.61 4.81
N ALA A 315 18.56 15.30 4.95
CA ALA A 315 18.88 14.52 6.13
C ALA A 315 20.39 14.51 6.42
N ALA A 316 21.24 14.37 5.39
CA ALA A 316 22.70 14.49 5.53
C ALA A 316 23.14 15.89 6.00
N ALA A 317 22.36 16.93 5.67
CA ALA A 317 22.55 18.31 6.15
C ALA A 317 21.87 18.58 7.51
N GLY A 318 21.28 17.57 8.17
CA GLY A 318 20.63 17.70 9.49
C GLY A 318 19.21 18.29 9.47
N HIS A 319 18.59 18.35 8.30
CA HIS A 319 17.25 18.89 8.06
C HIS A 319 16.37 17.86 7.34
N PRO A 320 16.06 16.70 7.96
CA PRO A 320 15.27 15.66 7.31
C PRO A 320 13.85 16.13 7.01
N SER A 321 13.28 15.62 5.91
CA SER A 321 11.87 15.81 5.56
C SER A 321 10.96 14.99 6.48
N LYS A 322 9.83 15.58 6.88
CA LYS A 322 8.95 15.04 7.94
C LYS A 322 7.46 15.17 7.60
N GLY A 323 6.67 14.24 8.12
CA GLY A 323 5.21 14.28 8.08
C GLY A 323 4.62 13.90 6.72
N LEU A 324 3.31 14.14 6.55
CA LEU A 324 2.53 13.60 5.44
C LEU A 324 3.01 14.06 4.05
N MET A 325 3.35 15.34 3.94
CA MET A 325 3.81 15.98 2.70
C MET A 325 5.34 16.13 2.67
N GLN A 326 6.06 15.45 3.57
CA GLN A 326 7.53 15.43 3.64
C GLN A 326 8.17 16.83 3.62
N CYS A 327 7.69 17.72 4.50
CA CYS A 327 8.27 19.05 4.66
C CYS A 327 9.55 19.03 5.51
N ILE A 328 10.57 19.78 5.12
CA ILE A 328 11.70 20.11 6.01
C ILE A 328 11.31 21.27 6.95
N ASP A 329 12.00 21.42 8.09
CA ASP A 329 11.65 22.41 9.12
C ASP A 329 11.63 23.86 8.59
N SER A 330 12.53 24.21 7.67
CA SER A 330 12.56 25.55 7.07
C SER A 330 11.35 25.82 6.16
N THR A 331 11.01 24.86 5.30
CA THR A 331 9.83 24.94 4.43
C THR A 331 8.55 25.00 5.25
N PHE A 332 8.43 24.15 6.27
CA PHE A 332 7.28 24.14 7.18
C PHE A 332 7.09 25.50 7.85
N ASN A 333 8.16 26.05 8.44
CA ASN A 333 8.08 27.33 9.15
C ASN A 333 7.79 28.52 8.22
N ALA A 334 8.24 28.48 6.96
CA ALA A 334 7.95 29.51 5.97
C ALA A 334 6.49 29.48 5.47
N HIS A 335 5.85 28.31 5.45
CA HIS A 335 4.56 28.10 4.80
C HIS A 335 3.41 27.70 5.73
N LYS A 336 3.66 27.51 7.03
CA LYS A 336 2.60 27.27 8.02
C LYS A 336 1.67 28.48 8.18
N LEU A 337 0.40 28.22 8.50
CA LEU A 337 -0.53 29.27 8.92
C LEU A 337 -0.29 29.63 10.39
N PRO A 338 -0.63 30.85 10.83
CA PRO A 338 -0.60 31.20 12.25
C PRO A 338 -1.44 30.21 13.08
N GLY A 339 -0.88 29.68 14.17
CA GLY A 339 -1.53 28.66 15.02
C GLY A 339 -1.33 27.21 14.57
N HIS A 340 -0.64 26.96 13.45
CA HIS A 340 -0.30 25.64 12.94
C HIS A 340 1.20 25.35 13.08
N ASP A 341 1.65 25.19 14.32
CA ASP A 341 3.08 25.18 14.67
C ASP A 341 3.70 23.78 14.78
N ASN A 342 2.94 22.71 14.52
CA ASN A 342 3.42 21.34 14.71
C ASN A 342 3.64 20.58 13.39
N ILE A 343 4.90 20.35 13.00
CA ILE A 343 5.23 19.65 11.76
C ILE A 343 4.74 18.20 11.67
N TYR A 344 4.48 17.55 12.81
CA TYR A 344 3.93 16.19 12.86
C TYR A 344 2.41 16.18 13.02
N ASN A 345 1.77 17.35 13.18
CA ASN A 345 0.32 17.43 13.05
C ASN A 345 -0.05 17.27 11.56
N PRO A 346 -0.91 16.29 11.21
CA PRO A 346 -1.32 16.01 9.85
C PRO A 346 -1.85 17.24 9.11
N VAL A 347 -2.69 18.02 9.78
CA VAL A 347 -3.37 19.19 9.21
C VAL A 347 -2.36 20.30 8.97
N ASP A 348 -1.52 20.60 9.96
CA ASP A 348 -0.46 21.62 9.86
C ASP A 348 0.55 21.29 8.75
N ASN A 349 0.94 20.03 8.64
CA ASN A 349 1.90 19.56 7.63
C ASN A 349 1.32 19.68 6.22
N ILE A 350 0.03 19.32 6.04
CA ILE A 350 -0.67 19.48 4.76
C ILE A 350 -0.81 20.97 4.42
N ILE A 351 -1.18 21.83 5.38
CA ILE A 351 -1.27 23.28 5.19
C ILE A 351 0.05 23.84 4.65
N ALA A 352 1.17 23.50 5.28
CA ALA A 352 2.48 23.99 4.88
C ALA A 352 2.90 23.44 3.51
N GLY A 353 2.71 22.13 3.26
CA GLY A 353 3.08 21.49 1.99
C GLY A 353 2.27 22.00 0.80
N VAL A 354 0.97 22.25 0.99
CA VAL A 354 0.10 22.84 -0.04
C VAL A 354 0.52 24.29 -0.33
N ARG A 355 0.75 25.10 0.70
CA ARG A 355 1.17 26.50 0.51
C ARG A 355 2.53 26.59 -0.19
N TYR A 356 3.48 25.71 0.15
CA TYR A 356 4.74 25.59 -0.58
C TYR A 356 4.52 25.21 -2.06
N SER A 357 3.67 24.21 -2.31
CA SER A 357 3.37 23.75 -3.67
C SER A 357 2.75 24.87 -4.53
N LEU A 358 1.87 25.67 -3.95
CA LEU A 358 1.25 26.82 -4.64
C LEU A 358 2.25 27.94 -4.87
N ASP A 359 3.08 28.29 -3.88
CA ASP A 359 4.12 29.32 -4.03
C ASP A 359 5.14 28.95 -5.12
N ARG A 360 5.55 27.68 -5.14
CA ARG A 360 6.62 27.21 -6.04
C ARG A 360 6.15 26.87 -7.45
N TYR A 361 4.94 26.34 -7.60
CA TYR A 361 4.42 25.76 -8.85
C TYR A 361 3.12 26.40 -9.36
N GLY A 362 2.53 27.32 -8.60
CA GLY A 362 1.32 28.08 -8.95
C GLY A 362 0.00 27.29 -8.84
N SER A 363 0.02 25.95 -8.91
CA SER A 363 -1.14 25.09 -8.67
C SER A 363 -0.70 23.68 -8.24
N MET A 364 -1.58 22.94 -7.56
CA MET A 364 -1.29 21.54 -7.17
C MET A 364 -1.10 20.61 -8.38
N SER A 365 -1.76 20.90 -9.49
CA SER A 365 -1.62 20.13 -10.74
C SER A 365 -0.24 20.28 -11.39
N ASN A 366 0.47 21.38 -11.11
CA ASN A 366 1.80 21.67 -11.66
C ASN A 366 2.94 21.08 -10.81
N VAL A 367 2.62 20.47 -9.67
CA VAL A 367 3.62 19.76 -8.86
C VAL A 367 4.25 18.66 -9.74
N PRO A 368 5.60 18.57 -9.85
CA PRO A 368 6.27 17.71 -10.82
C PRO A 368 5.79 16.25 -10.81
N GLY A 369 5.57 15.67 -9.64
CA GLY A 369 5.04 14.31 -9.50
C GLY A 369 3.62 14.15 -10.02
N ILE A 370 2.75 15.13 -9.79
CA ILE A 370 1.37 15.14 -10.28
C ILE A 370 1.32 15.36 -11.79
N ALA A 371 2.08 16.34 -12.30
CA ALA A 371 2.19 16.62 -13.73
C ALA A 371 2.76 15.41 -14.49
N ALA A 372 3.78 14.73 -13.95
CA ALA A 372 4.34 13.52 -14.55
C ALA A 372 3.29 12.38 -14.61
N MET A 373 2.52 12.17 -13.54
CA MET A 373 1.47 11.15 -13.52
C MET A 373 0.34 11.47 -14.50
N ALA A 374 -0.03 12.74 -14.67
CA ALA A 374 -1.03 13.17 -15.66
C ALA A 374 -0.62 12.85 -17.11
N HIS A 375 0.69 12.72 -17.38
CA HIS A 375 1.25 12.32 -18.67
C HIS A 375 1.69 10.84 -18.74
N GLY A 376 1.31 10.02 -17.75
CA GLY A 376 1.63 8.58 -17.71
C GLY A 376 3.06 8.23 -17.27
N GLY A 377 3.78 9.19 -16.69
CA GLY A 377 5.12 9.00 -16.11
C GLY A 377 5.09 8.60 -14.63
N ALA A 378 6.25 8.18 -14.11
CA ALA A 378 6.42 7.87 -12.69
C ALA A 378 6.41 9.13 -11.81
N TYR A 379 5.87 9.02 -10.59
CA TYR A 379 5.87 10.10 -9.60
C TYR A 379 7.31 10.54 -9.26
N ARG A 380 7.51 11.85 -9.15
CA ARG A 380 8.75 12.48 -8.69
C ARG A 380 8.40 13.43 -7.55
N GLY A 381 8.99 13.20 -6.37
CA GLY A 381 8.87 14.11 -5.24
C GLY A 381 9.43 15.51 -5.57
N TYR A 382 9.04 16.50 -4.77
CA TYR A 382 9.26 17.93 -5.06
C TYR A 382 10.19 18.65 -4.08
#